data_AF-A0A399NXN3-F1
#
_entry.id   AF-A0A399NXN3-F1
#
_cell.length_a   1.000
_cell.length_b   1.000
_cell.length_c   1.000
_cell.angle_alpha   90.00
_cell.angle_beta   90.00
_cell.angle_gamma   90.00
#
_symmetry.space_group_name_H-M   'P 1'
#
loop_
_entity.id
_entity.type
_entity.pdbx_description
1 polymer ?
#
loop_
_entity_poly.entity_id
_entity_poly.type
_entity_poly.pdbx_seq_one_letter_code
_entity_poly.pdbx_strand_id
1 'polypeptide(L)'
;MAILGASAAVLVAHAARGDDGPPVSGLTAGMAGNLVGVVVNFALIGLLAASVTVLTRSLVVPLVVLVPLVLGLTVSLVGLVPAVRYLPDLAGIQLLTAYPGVGLLDPVPGALVMLAWTGALGAAAALSLLRRDA
;
A
#
# COMPACT_ATOMS: atom_id res chain seq x y z
N MET A 1 -9.44 -6.89 7.30
CA MET A 1 -8.76 -7.92 6.47
C MET A 1 -7.24 -7.73 6.42
N ALA A 2 -6.71 -6.51 6.18
CA ALA A 2 -5.25 -6.27 6.12
C ALA A 2 -4.48 -6.73 7.36
N ILE A 3 -5.00 -6.44 8.57
CA ILE A 3 -4.37 -6.87 9.84
C ILE A 3 -4.27 -8.39 9.91
N LEU A 4 -5.39 -9.10 9.76
CA LEU A 4 -5.45 -10.57 9.84
C LEU A 4 -4.57 -11.25 8.77
N GLY A 5 -4.59 -10.72 7.54
CA GLY A 5 -3.77 -11.24 6.43
C GLY A 5 -2.27 -11.03 6.66
N ALA A 6 -1.87 -9.84 7.12
CA ALA A 6 -0.46 -9.56 7.42
C ALA A 6 0.05 -10.42 8.58
N SER A 7 -0.73 -10.56 9.66
CA SER A 7 -0.38 -11.45 10.77
C SER A 7 -0.29 -12.91 10.34
N ALA A 8 -1.22 -13.40 9.52
CA ALA A 8 -1.20 -14.77 9.01
C ALA A 8 0.00 -15.02 8.09
N ALA A 9 0.32 -14.08 7.20
CA ALA A 9 1.48 -14.18 6.32
C ALA A 9 2.81 -14.21 7.11
N VAL A 10 2.92 -13.42 8.17
CA VAL A 10 4.09 -13.46 9.06
C VAL A 10 4.20 -14.80 9.78
N LEU A 11 3.09 -15.32 10.31
CA LEU A 11 3.08 -16.62 10.97
C LEU A 11 3.44 -17.76 10.01
N VAL A 12 2.93 -17.72 8.78
CA VAL A 12 3.29 -18.69 7.73
C VAL A 12 4.76 -18.56 7.34
N ALA A 13 5.29 -17.34 7.19
CA ALA A 13 6.71 -17.12 6.90
C ALA A 13 7.63 -17.53 8.06
N HIS A 14 7.15 -17.46 9.30
CA HIS A 14 7.85 -17.98 10.48
C HIS A 14 7.83 -19.51 10.50
N ALA A 15 6.66 -20.11 10.30
CA ALA A 15 6.49 -21.56 10.24
C ALA A 15 7.29 -22.18 9.09
N ALA A 16 7.39 -21.50 7.95
CA ALA A 16 8.17 -21.92 6.79
C ALA A 16 9.69 -21.87 7.02
N ARG A 17 10.17 -21.14 8.04
CA ARG A 17 11.60 -21.10 8.40
C ARG A 17 12.03 -22.19 9.38
N GLY A 18 11.09 -22.96 9.96
CA GLY A 18 11.43 -24.06 10.86
C GLY A 18 12.37 -23.65 12.01
N ASP A 19 13.32 -24.52 12.36
CA ASP A 19 14.29 -24.32 13.45
C ASP A 19 15.36 -23.24 13.17
N ASP A 20 15.41 -22.68 11.94
CA ASP A 20 16.33 -21.59 11.56
C ASP A 20 15.74 -20.18 11.79
N GLY A 21 14.49 -20.10 12.26
CA GLY A 21 13.82 -18.85 12.58
C GLY A 21 14.19 -18.31 13.96
N PRO A 22 14.35 -16.98 14.15
CA PRO A 22 14.51 -16.43 15.50
C PRO A 22 13.30 -16.80 16.37
N PRO A 23 13.49 -17.16 17.65
CA PRO A 23 12.40 -17.56 18.53
C PRO A 23 11.35 -16.44 18.63
N VAL A 24 10.09 -16.77 18.94
CA VAL A 24 8.99 -15.78 19.03
C VAL A 24 9.28 -14.68 20.07
N SER A 25 10.15 -14.97 21.05
CA SER A 25 10.70 -14.02 22.03
C SER A 25 11.75 -13.05 21.46
N GLY A 26 12.22 -13.27 20.24
CA GLY A 26 13.16 -12.44 19.48
C GLY A 26 12.49 -11.41 18.57
N LEU A 27 11.17 -11.21 18.70
CA LEU A 27 10.46 -10.12 18.02
C LEU A 27 11.01 -8.77 18.47
N THR A 28 11.82 -8.17 17.62
CA THR A 28 12.38 -6.84 17.87
C THR A 28 11.34 -5.75 17.59
N ALA A 29 11.50 -4.58 18.24
CA ALA A 29 10.68 -3.41 17.96
C ALA A 29 10.69 -3.02 16.46
N GLY A 30 11.80 -3.30 15.75
CA GLY A 30 11.90 -3.10 14.31
C GLY A 30 10.98 -4.01 13.49
N MET A 31 10.81 -5.28 13.88
CA MET A 31 9.86 -6.20 13.23
C MET A 31 8.42 -5.76 13.42
N ALA A 32 8.08 -5.26 14.62
CA ALA A 32 6.77 -4.67 14.89
C ALA A 32 6.54 -3.39 14.04
N GLY A 33 7.55 -2.53 13.91
CA GLY A 33 7.49 -1.35 13.04
C GLY A 33 7.24 -1.71 11.56
N ASN A 34 7.91 -2.74 11.04
CA ASN A 34 7.70 -3.23 9.68
C ASN A 34 6.28 -3.78 9.49
N LEU A 35 5.75 -4.52 10.47
CA LEU A 35 4.38 -5.02 10.42
C LEU A 35 3.37 -3.88 10.36
N VAL A 36 3.57 -2.82 11.14
CA VAL A 36 2.74 -1.62 11.09
C VAL A 36 2.82 -0.97 9.71
N GLY A 37 4.02 -0.83 9.13
CA GLY A 37 4.21 -0.31 7.77
C GLY A 37 3.40 -1.09 6.71
N VAL A 38 3.48 -2.42 6.77
CA VAL A 38 2.72 -3.32 5.89
C VAL A 38 1.21 -3.14 6.06
N VAL A 39 0.73 -3.16 7.31
CA VAL A 39 -0.70 -3.01 7.61
C VAL A 39 -1.23 -1.65 7.12
N VAL A 40 -0.50 -0.57 7.39
CA VAL A 40 -0.86 0.78 6.95
C VAL A 40 -0.91 0.87 5.43
N ASN A 41 0.11 0.34 4.75
CA ASN A 41 0.18 0.36 3.29
C ASN A 41 -1.00 -0.39 2.65
N PHE A 42 -1.25 -1.64 3.09
CA PHE A 42 -2.36 -2.43 2.54
C PHE A 42 -3.73 -1.85 2.90
N ALA A 43 -3.90 -1.24 4.07
CA ALA A 43 -5.15 -0.59 4.44
C ALA A 43 -5.44 0.61 3.53
N LEU A 44 -4.44 1.45 3.27
CA LEU A 44 -4.57 2.62 2.39
C LEU A 44 -4.80 2.23 0.92
N ILE A 45 -4.09 1.23 0.42
CA ILE A 45 -4.36 0.65 -0.91
C ILE A 45 -5.80 0.11 -0.99
N GLY A 46 -6.28 -0.56 0.06
CA GLY A 46 -7.66 -1.04 0.15
C GLY A 46 -8.69 0.09 0.06
N LEU A 47 -8.48 1.19 0.78
CA LEU A 47 -9.37 2.36 0.71
C LEU A 47 -9.32 3.04 -0.66
N LEU A 48 -8.14 3.13 -1.27
CA LEU A 48 -7.97 3.66 -2.62
C LEU A 48 -8.75 2.81 -3.64
N ALA A 49 -8.59 1.49 -3.59
CA ALA A 49 -9.32 0.57 -4.46
C ALA A 49 -10.84 0.68 -4.28
N ALA A 50 -11.31 0.78 -3.03
CA ALA A 50 -12.73 0.98 -2.73
C ALA A 50 -13.26 2.30 -3.30
N SER A 51 -12.53 3.39 -3.12
CA SER A 51 -12.90 4.72 -3.63
C SER A 51 -12.98 4.74 -5.16
N VAL A 52 -11.99 4.14 -5.83
CA VAL A 52 -11.97 4.00 -7.30
C VAL A 52 -13.14 3.15 -7.77
N THR A 53 -13.47 2.06 -7.08
CA THR A 53 -14.62 1.20 -7.42
C THR A 53 -15.94 1.96 -7.35
N VAL A 54 -16.15 2.76 -6.29
CA VAL A 54 -17.36 3.59 -6.11
C VAL A 54 -17.49 4.63 -7.23
N LEU A 55 -16.37 5.25 -7.62
CA LEU A 55 -16.32 6.26 -8.68
C LEU A 55 -16.56 5.66 -10.06
N THR A 56 -15.90 4.54 -10.36
CA THR A 56 -15.94 3.91 -11.69
C THR A 56 -17.16 3.01 -11.91
N ARG A 57 -17.90 2.65 -10.84
CA ARG A 57 -19.03 1.68 -10.90
C ARG A 57 -18.65 0.34 -11.55
N SER A 58 -17.37 -0.02 -11.56
CA SER A 58 -16.87 -1.24 -12.19
C SER A 58 -15.75 -1.81 -11.33
N LEU A 59 -15.76 -3.13 -11.09
CA LEU A 59 -14.66 -3.85 -10.45
C LEU A 59 -13.48 -4.10 -11.40
N VAL A 60 -13.73 -4.03 -12.71
CA VAL A 60 -12.73 -4.34 -13.74
C VAL A 60 -11.76 -3.18 -13.93
N VAL A 61 -12.25 -1.94 -13.90
CA VAL A 61 -11.41 -0.74 -14.07
C VAL A 61 -10.35 -0.58 -12.97
N PRO A 62 -10.67 -0.72 -11.66
CA PRO A 62 -9.68 -0.74 -10.59
C PRO A 62 -8.63 -1.83 -10.79
N LEU A 63 -9.03 -3.04 -11.19
CA LEU A 63 -8.10 -4.15 -11.43
C LEU A 63 -7.15 -3.84 -12.58
N VAL A 64 -7.66 -3.31 -13.70
CA VAL A 64 -6.84 -2.95 -14.86
C VAL A 64 -5.86 -1.82 -14.55
N VAL A 65 -6.17 -0.90 -13.63
CA VAL A 65 -5.28 0.20 -13.24
C VAL A 65 -4.32 -0.19 -12.12
N LEU A 66 -4.80 -0.89 -11.09
CA LEU A 66 -4.00 -1.25 -9.92
C LEU A 66 -3.03 -2.40 -10.20
N VAL A 67 -3.41 -3.40 -11.01
CA VAL A 67 -2.54 -4.55 -11.27
C VAL A 67 -1.22 -4.14 -11.95
N PRO A 68 -1.22 -3.32 -13.02
CA PRO A 68 0.03 -2.88 -13.64
C PRO A 68 0.86 -1.95 -12.74
N LEU A 69 0.20 -1.11 -11.93
CA LEU A 69 0.85 -0.26 -10.92
C LEU A 69 1.57 -1.11 -9.85
N VAL A 70 0.89 -2.13 -9.31
CA VAL A 70 1.43 -3.00 -8.25
C VAL A 70 2.53 -3.94 -8.79
N LEU A 71 2.45 -4.37 -10.06
CA LEU A 71 3.46 -5.23 -10.69
C LEU A 71 4.78 -4.52 -11.01
N GLY A 72 4.91 -3.22 -10.70
CA GLY A 72 6.19 -2.52 -10.74
C GLY A 72 6.54 -1.85 -12.07
N LEU A 73 5.60 -1.74 -13.01
CA LEU A 73 5.83 -0.95 -14.24
C LEU A 73 6.17 0.50 -13.92
N THR A 74 5.57 1.05 -12.88
CA THR A 74 5.82 2.41 -12.39
C THR A 74 7.22 2.57 -11.80
N VAL A 75 7.80 1.55 -11.16
CA VAL A 75 9.18 1.57 -10.65
C VAL A 75 10.17 1.77 -11.79
N SER A 76 9.97 1.07 -12.91
CA SER A 76 10.81 1.23 -14.11
C SER A 76 10.70 2.63 -14.74
N LEU A 77 9.58 3.33 -14.55
CA LEU A 77 9.37 4.69 -15.04
C LEU A 77 9.97 5.78 -14.16
N VAL A 78 10.33 5.50 -12.89
CA VAL A 78 10.91 6.50 -11.97
C VAL A 78 12.17 7.15 -12.55
N GLY A 79 12.99 6.36 -13.25
CA GLY A 79 14.21 6.86 -13.90
C GLY A 79 13.94 7.83 -15.06
N LEU A 80 12.76 7.80 -15.68
CA LEU A 80 12.38 8.68 -16.79
C LEU A 80 11.56 9.88 -16.32
N VAL A 81 10.65 9.69 -15.37
CA VAL A 81 9.71 10.72 -14.91
C VAL A 81 9.75 10.78 -13.37
N PRO A 82 10.53 11.70 -12.78
CA PRO A 82 10.70 11.81 -11.33
C PRO A 82 9.39 12.08 -10.57
N ALA A 83 8.38 12.66 -11.24
CA ALA A 83 7.07 12.94 -10.66
C ALA A 83 6.27 11.67 -10.32
N VAL A 84 6.59 10.53 -10.94
CA VAL A 84 5.88 9.25 -10.73
C VAL A 84 6.06 8.75 -9.29
N ARG A 85 7.12 9.17 -8.58
CA ARG A 85 7.37 8.82 -7.17
C ARG A 85 6.26 9.27 -6.19
N TYR A 86 5.39 10.20 -6.60
CA TYR A 86 4.25 10.67 -5.80
C TYR A 86 2.94 9.92 -6.12
N LEU A 87 2.95 8.98 -7.05
CA LEU A 87 1.81 8.10 -7.27
C LEU A 87 1.58 7.20 -6.06
N PRO A 88 0.32 6.84 -5.76
CA PRO A 88 -0.02 6.12 -4.53
C PRO A 88 0.64 4.74 -4.40
N ASP A 89 0.94 4.07 -5.51
CA ASP A 89 1.65 2.78 -5.54
C ASP A 89 3.11 2.89 -5.12
N LEU A 90 3.82 3.92 -5.62
CA LEU A 90 5.22 4.16 -5.32
C LEU A 90 5.44 4.91 -4.01
N ALA A 91 4.49 5.76 -3.62
CA ALA A 91 4.57 6.50 -2.37
C ALA A 91 4.56 5.56 -1.15
N GLY A 92 3.77 4.48 -1.20
CA GLY A 92 3.69 3.50 -0.10
C GLY A 92 4.75 2.40 -0.13
N ILE A 93 5.45 2.19 -1.25
CA ILE A 93 6.28 0.99 -1.46
C ILE A 93 7.42 0.83 -0.44
N GLN A 94 7.98 1.95 0.02
CA GLN A 94 9.06 1.95 1.03
C GLN A 94 8.57 1.60 2.44
N LEU A 95 7.26 1.55 2.68
CA LEU A 95 6.69 0.96 3.91
C LEU A 95 6.74 -0.57 3.90
N LEU A 96 6.85 -1.18 2.70
CA LEU A 96 6.91 -2.63 2.53
C LEU A 96 8.35 -3.13 2.48
N THR A 97 9.21 -2.45 1.73
CA THR A 97 10.60 -2.85 1.50
C THR A 97 11.44 -1.64 1.13
N ALA A 98 12.64 -1.53 1.69
CA ALA A 98 13.57 -0.46 1.37
C ALA A 98 14.14 -0.65 -0.05
N TYR A 99 14.09 0.40 -0.88
CA TYR A 99 14.64 0.44 -2.23
C TYR A 99 15.75 1.50 -2.30
N PRO A 100 16.97 1.19 -1.81
CA PRO A 100 18.06 2.15 -1.78
C PRO A 100 18.48 2.53 -3.22
N GLY A 101 18.73 3.82 -3.45
CA GLY A 101 19.27 4.33 -4.71
C GLY A 101 18.24 4.55 -5.83
N VAL A 102 16.94 4.28 -5.60
CA VAL A 102 15.89 4.42 -6.64
C VAL A 102 15.24 5.82 -6.63
N GLY A 103 15.62 6.71 -5.71
CA GLY A 103 15.09 8.09 -5.65
C GLY A 103 13.61 8.18 -5.23
N LEU A 104 13.11 7.14 -4.56
CA LEU A 104 11.76 7.07 -4.00
C LEU A 104 11.62 7.92 -2.74
N LEU A 105 10.38 8.21 -2.35
CA LEU A 105 10.10 8.93 -1.11
C LEU A 105 10.49 8.07 0.10
N ASP A 106 11.00 8.70 1.14
CA ASP A 106 11.20 8.05 2.43
C ASP A 106 9.87 7.50 2.98
N PRO A 107 9.89 6.47 3.84
CA PRO A 107 8.66 5.79 4.29
C PRO A 107 7.62 6.74 4.90
N VAL A 108 8.06 7.73 5.68
CA VAL A 108 7.16 8.69 6.36
C VAL A 108 6.55 9.69 5.37
N PRO A 109 7.32 10.43 4.54
CA PRO A 109 6.77 11.26 3.47
C PRO A 109 5.87 10.49 2.49
N GLY A 110 6.26 9.27 2.14
CA GLY A 110 5.50 8.38 1.27
C GLY A 110 4.13 8.02 1.84
N ALA A 111 4.07 7.68 3.13
CA ALA A 111 2.81 7.43 3.84
C ALA A 111 1.88 8.66 3.83
N LEU A 112 2.42 9.87 4.00
CA LEU A 112 1.63 11.10 3.99
C LEU A 112 1.03 11.38 2.60
N VAL A 113 1.81 11.17 1.54
CA VAL A 113 1.33 11.33 0.16
C VAL A 113 0.22 10.31 -0.13
N MET A 114 0.38 9.06 0.32
CA MET A 114 -0.64 8.04 0.16
C MET A 114 -1.92 8.35 0.97
N LEU A 115 -1.79 8.91 2.17
CA LEU A 115 -2.92 9.42 2.96
C LEU A 115 -3.65 10.56 2.24
N ALA A 116 -2.92 11.51 1.65
CA ALA A 116 -3.51 12.61 0.90
C ALA A 116 -4.31 12.12 -0.31
N TRP A 117 -3.77 11.17 -1.08
CA TRP A 117 -4.49 10.54 -2.19
C TRP A 117 -5.73 9.78 -1.72
N THR A 118 -5.60 9.03 -0.63
CA THR A 118 -6.71 8.27 -0.05
C THR A 118 -7.83 9.19 0.40
N GLY A 119 -7.48 10.30 1.07
CA GLY A 119 -8.44 11.32 1.50
C GLY A 119 -9.12 12.02 0.33
N ALA A 120 -8.37 12.40 -0.71
CA ALA A 120 -8.92 13.06 -1.90
C ALA A 120 -9.90 12.16 -2.66
N LEU A 121 -9.52 10.91 -2.92
CA LEU A 121 -10.37 9.95 -3.64
C LEU A 121 -11.55 9.48 -2.77
N GLY A 122 -11.35 9.28 -1.47
CA GLY A 122 -12.41 8.95 -0.52
C GLY A 122 -13.44 10.07 -0.41
N ALA A 123 -13.01 11.33 -0.35
CA ALA A 123 -13.90 12.48 -0.35
C ALA A 123 -14.69 12.59 -1.66
N ALA A 124 -14.04 12.40 -2.81
CA ALA A 124 -14.71 12.40 -4.11
C ALA A 124 -15.77 11.28 -4.21
N ALA A 125 -15.45 10.08 -3.70
CA ALA A 125 -16.39 8.96 -3.64
C ALA A 125 -17.58 9.28 -2.72
N ALA A 126 -17.34 9.81 -1.52
CA ALA A 126 -18.39 10.20 -0.57
C ALA A 126 -19.31 11.30 -1.14
N LEU A 127 -18.74 12.33 -1.77
CA LEU A 127 -19.50 13.39 -2.43
C LEU A 127 -20.32 12.85 -3.61
N SER A 128 -19.79 11.88 -4.36
CA SER A 128 -20.53 11.22 -5.43
C SER A 128 -21.74 10.45 -4.89
N LEU A 129 -21.62 9.81 -3.73
CA LEU A 129 -22.74 9.13 -3.06
C LEU A 129 -23.77 10.14 -2.53
N LEU A 130 -23.33 11.18 -1.83
CA LEU A 130 -24.23 12.20 -1.27
C LEU A 130 -25.01 12.96 -2.34
N ARG A 131 -24.39 13.25 -3.50
CA ARG A 131 -25.09 13.86 -4.65
C ARG A 131 -26.05 12.91 -5.36
N ARG A 132 -26.01 11.61 -5.07
CA ARG A 132 -26.92 10.60 -5.64
C ARG A 132 -28.12 10.32 -4.76
N ASP A 133 -28.00 10.56 -3.45
CA ASP A 133 -29.08 10.36 -2.48
C ASP A 133 -29.99 11.60 -2.30
N ALA A 134 -29.59 12.76 -2.86
CA ALA A 134 -30.36 14.00 -2.91
C ALA A 134 -31.09 14.16 -4.25
#